data_AF-A0A7C3PT24-F1
#
_entry.id   AF-A0A7C3PT24-F1
#
_cell.length_a   1.000
_cell.length_b   1.000
_cell.length_c   1.000
_cell.angle_alpha   90.00
_cell.angle_beta   90.00
_cell.angle_gamma   90.00
#
_symmetry.space_group_name_H-M   'P 1'
#
loop_
_entity.id
_entity.type
_entity.pdbx_description
1 polymer ?
#
loop_
_entity_poly.entity_id
_entity_poly.type
_entity_poly.pdbx_seq_one_letter_code
_entity_poly.pdbx_strand_id
1 'polypeptide(L)'
;MKKLVLPAAALILSSALLSFTALTGTVFPDISGETLEGKKVSLPKDTKGKSSIIALAYSKEAEEYLRSWLDPAYEKFIAKSELMSYDVHLYFIPMFTGAKAATADAAKEKIKKDTDAILHPYVIIYKGDLDKYKTALGMDKKDVPYIFVLDKDGKVVYSTSGAYSDAKMDNIEEHLD
;
A
#
# COMPACT_ATOMS: atom_id res chain seq x y z
N MET A 1 -10.25 40.29 -51.68
CA MET A 1 -10.16 38.81 -51.70
C MET A 1 -10.00 38.34 -50.25
N LYS A 2 -10.90 37.46 -49.80
CA LYS A 2 -11.16 37.10 -48.39
C LYS A 2 -9.94 36.38 -47.79
N LYS A 3 -9.40 36.88 -46.67
CA LYS A 3 -8.41 36.16 -45.87
C LYS A 3 -9.14 35.11 -45.03
N LEU A 4 -8.85 33.85 -45.32
CA LEU A 4 -9.38 32.66 -44.65
C LEU A 4 -8.74 32.56 -43.26
N VAL A 5 -9.54 32.67 -42.20
CA VAL A 5 -9.09 32.47 -40.82
C VAL A 5 -9.23 30.97 -40.52
N LEU A 6 -8.11 30.28 -40.34
CA LEU A 6 -8.08 28.90 -39.83
C LEU A 6 -8.39 28.91 -38.32
N PRO A 7 -9.28 28.06 -37.79
CA PRO A 7 -9.45 27.93 -36.36
C PRO A 7 -8.30 27.09 -35.79
N ALA A 8 -7.60 27.65 -34.79
CA ALA A 8 -6.65 26.91 -33.98
C ALA A 8 -7.40 25.83 -33.20
N ALA A 9 -7.25 24.58 -33.61
CA ALA A 9 -7.68 23.44 -32.81
C ALA A 9 -6.75 23.34 -31.59
N ALA A 10 -7.26 23.73 -30.42
CA ALA A 10 -6.59 23.50 -29.15
C ALA A 10 -6.58 22.00 -28.87
N LEU A 11 -5.47 21.33 -29.14
CA LEU A 11 -5.21 19.97 -28.69
C LEU A 11 -4.99 20.03 -27.17
N ILE A 12 -6.01 19.67 -26.39
CA ILE A 12 -5.87 19.47 -24.95
C ILE A 12 -5.05 18.20 -24.77
N LEU A 13 -3.73 18.34 -24.57
CA LEU A 13 -2.89 17.23 -24.12
C LEU A 13 -3.34 16.85 -22.71
N SER A 14 -3.97 15.68 -22.58
CA SER A 14 -4.29 15.07 -21.30
C SER A 14 -2.99 14.57 -20.65
N SER A 15 -2.28 15.48 -19.99
CA SER A 15 -1.02 15.22 -19.29
C SER A 15 -1.32 14.79 -17.85
N ALA A 16 -1.73 13.54 -17.64
CA ALA A 16 -1.74 12.93 -16.32
C ALA A 16 -1.66 11.42 -16.49
N LEU A 17 -0.47 10.82 -16.31
CA LEU A 17 -0.21 9.41 -15.98
C LEU A 17 1.30 9.09 -16.08
N LEU A 18 2.17 9.82 -15.36
CA LEU A 18 3.62 9.54 -15.39
C LEU A 18 4.33 9.41 -14.02
N SER A 19 3.61 9.37 -12.90
CA SER A 19 4.26 9.37 -11.59
C SER A 19 4.52 7.98 -10.97
N PHE A 20 4.02 6.89 -11.57
CA PHE A 20 4.13 5.54 -10.96
C PHE A 20 5.24 4.65 -11.53
N THR A 21 5.83 4.99 -12.68
CA THR A 21 6.91 4.20 -13.31
C THR A 21 8.27 4.41 -12.63
N ALA A 22 8.46 5.50 -11.87
CA ALA A 22 9.73 5.83 -11.26
C ALA A 22 10.11 4.93 -10.07
N LEU A 23 9.14 4.23 -9.48
CA LEU A 23 9.37 3.40 -8.29
C LEU A 23 9.75 1.96 -8.64
N THR A 24 9.35 1.47 -9.81
CA THR A 24 9.61 0.09 -10.24
C THR A 24 11.12 -0.22 -10.26
N GLY A 25 11.52 -1.33 -9.65
CA GLY A 25 12.91 -1.80 -9.54
C GLY A 25 13.71 -1.21 -8.38
N THR A 26 13.17 -0.20 -7.68
CA THR A 26 13.79 0.37 -6.47
C THR A 26 13.54 -0.53 -5.26
N VAL A 27 14.47 -0.53 -4.31
CA VAL A 27 14.33 -1.31 -3.07
C VAL A 27 13.34 -0.61 -2.14
N PHE A 28 12.37 -1.36 -1.62
CA PHE A 28 11.43 -0.84 -0.64
C PHE A 28 12.18 -0.40 0.63
N PRO A 29 11.94 0.82 1.16
CA PRO A 29 12.68 1.33 2.29
C PRO A 29 12.40 0.51 3.55
N ASP A 30 13.43 0.30 4.38
CA ASP A 30 13.28 -0.45 5.61
C ASP A 30 12.21 0.15 6.52
N ILE A 31 11.22 -0.66 6.88
CA ILE A 31 10.16 -0.35 7.85
C ILE A 31 10.10 -1.44 8.90
N SER A 32 9.92 -1.05 10.16
CA SER A 32 9.77 -2.00 11.25
C SER A 32 8.63 -1.58 12.16
N GLY A 33 7.91 -2.56 12.66
CA GLY A 33 6.76 -2.36 13.51
C GLY A 33 6.37 -3.63 14.23
N GLU A 34 5.17 -3.63 14.77
CA GLU A 34 4.65 -4.74 15.57
C GLU A 34 3.25 -5.12 15.10
N THR A 35 2.99 -6.40 14.90
CA THR A 35 1.64 -6.89 14.58
C THR A 35 0.67 -6.62 15.72
N LEU A 36 -0.64 -6.72 15.48
CA LEU A 36 -1.65 -6.60 16.55
C LEU A 36 -1.48 -7.69 17.63
N GLU A 37 -0.78 -8.79 17.33
CA GLU A 37 -0.44 -9.85 18.28
C GLU A 37 0.85 -9.61 19.06
N GLY A 38 1.63 -8.60 18.69
CA GLY A 38 2.89 -8.29 19.37
C GLY A 38 4.15 -8.82 18.68
N LYS A 39 4.03 -9.43 17.50
CA LYS A 39 5.18 -9.92 16.74
C LYS A 39 5.89 -8.75 16.07
N LYS A 40 7.20 -8.62 16.31
CA LYS A 40 8.04 -7.65 15.58
C LYS A 40 8.24 -8.12 14.15
N VAL A 41 8.12 -7.20 13.21
CA VAL A 41 8.32 -7.44 11.76
C VAL A 41 9.16 -6.31 11.18
N SER A 42 10.13 -6.66 10.34
CA SER A 42 10.99 -5.74 9.60
C SER A 42 10.91 -6.03 8.09
N LEU A 43 10.37 -5.10 7.29
CA LEU A 43 10.21 -5.25 5.85
C LEU A 43 11.24 -4.40 5.10
N PRO A 44 11.77 -4.86 3.95
CA PRO A 44 11.48 -6.13 3.29
C PRO A 44 12.29 -7.33 3.85
N LYS A 45 13.10 -7.14 4.90
CA LYS A 45 13.99 -8.17 5.45
C LYS A 45 13.28 -9.50 5.76
N ASP A 46 12.14 -9.46 6.43
CA ASP A 46 11.40 -10.63 6.92
C ASP A 46 10.51 -11.26 5.84
N THR A 47 10.43 -10.66 4.66
CA THR A 47 9.63 -11.15 3.53
C THR A 47 10.45 -11.57 2.33
N LYS A 48 11.79 -11.58 2.45
CA LYS A 48 12.68 -12.04 1.39
C LYS A 48 12.38 -13.48 0.99
N GLY A 49 12.50 -13.74 -0.30
CA GLY A 49 12.29 -15.06 -0.91
C GLY A 49 10.86 -15.29 -1.41
N LYS A 50 9.93 -14.36 -1.18
CA LYS A 50 8.54 -14.41 -1.68
C LYS A 50 8.06 -13.02 -2.09
N SER A 51 7.13 -12.97 -3.04
CA SER A 51 6.46 -11.72 -3.37
C SER A 51 5.63 -11.21 -2.20
N SER A 52 5.52 -9.89 -2.07
CA SER A 52 4.91 -9.26 -0.90
C SER A 52 3.99 -8.12 -1.29
N ILE A 53 2.80 -8.08 -0.69
CA ILE A 53 1.86 -6.96 -0.82
C ILE A 53 1.92 -6.16 0.48
N ILE A 54 2.28 -4.88 0.37
CA ILE A 54 2.41 -3.96 1.51
C ILE A 54 1.49 -2.76 1.28
N ALA A 55 0.54 -2.55 2.17
CA ALA A 55 -0.37 -1.40 2.13
C ALA A 55 -0.06 -0.44 3.28
N LEU A 56 0.16 0.84 3.00
CA LEU A 56 0.52 1.88 3.95
C LEU A 56 -0.58 2.95 4.05
N ALA A 57 -0.93 3.39 5.25
CA ALA A 57 -1.80 4.55 5.48
C ALA A 57 -1.27 5.42 6.60
N TYR A 58 -1.11 6.73 6.37
CA TYR A 58 -0.49 7.66 7.33
C TYR A 58 -1.41 8.79 7.82
N SER A 59 -2.69 8.72 7.48
CA SER A 59 -3.73 9.59 8.01
C SER A 59 -4.93 8.76 8.44
N LYS A 60 -5.87 9.42 9.14
CA LYS A 60 -7.10 8.77 9.56
C LYS A 60 -7.97 8.44 8.33
N GLU A 61 -8.03 9.37 7.39
CA GLU A 61 -8.79 9.23 6.14
C GLU A 61 -8.21 8.10 5.27
N ALA A 62 -6.88 8.00 5.17
CA ALA A 62 -6.22 6.90 4.49
C ALA A 62 -6.47 5.56 5.18
N GLU A 63 -6.52 5.52 6.52
CA GLU A 63 -6.84 4.32 7.28
C GLU A 63 -8.28 3.83 7.00
N GLU A 64 -9.24 4.75 6.89
CA GLU A 64 -10.63 4.41 6.55
C GLU A 64 -10.72 3.71 5.19
N TYR A 65 -9.97 4.16 4.19
CA TYR A 65 -9.87 3.45 2.91
C TYR A 65 -9.00 2.20 2.97
N LEU A 66 -7.95 2.16 3.81
CA LEU A 66 -7.13 0.96 4.01
C LEU A 66 -7.99 -0.21 4.50
N ARG A 67 -8.96 0.05 5.39
CA ARG A 67 -9.91 -0.95 5.90
C ARG A 67 -10.66 -1.68 4.79
N SER A 68 -10.96 -1.01 3.69
CA SER A 68 -11.62 -1.65 2.53
C SER A 68 -10.78 -2.73 1.84
N TRP A 69 -9.46 -2.78 2.12
CA TRP A 69 -8.55 -3.76 1.52
C TRP A 69 -8.33 -5.01 2.38
N LEU A 70 -8.64 -4.96 3.68
CA LEU A 70 -8.27 -6.01 4.64
C LEU A 70 -8.86 -7.37 4.26
N ASP A 71 -10.19 -7.46 4.24
CA ASP A 71 -10.87 -8.72 3.96
C ASP A 71 -10.64 -9.17 2.50
N PRO A 72 -10.83 -8.33 1.46
CA PRO A 72 -10.69 -8.79 0.08
C PRO A 72 -9.29 -9.28 -0.28
N ALA A 73 -8.23 -8.62 0.22
CA ALA A 73 -6.86 -9.08 -0.04
C ALA A 73 -6.53 -10.33 0.76
N TYR A 74 -7.00 -10.44 2.00
CA TYR A 74 -6.83 -11.66 2.80
C TYR A 74 -7.52 -12.86 2.13
N GLU A 75 -8.79 -12.69 1.75
CA GLU A 75 -9.57 -13.75 1.09
C GLU A 75 -8.94 -14.18 -0.23
N LYS A 76 -8.44 -13.24 -1.04
CA LYS A 76 -7.83 -13.56 -2.34
C LYS A 76 -6.45 -14.20 -2.21
N PHE A 77 -5.58 -13.68 -1.35
CA PHE A 77 -4.17 -14.04 -1.35
C PHE A 77 -3.74 -14.98 -0.23
N ILE A 78 -4.45 -15.01 0.90
CA ILE A 78 -4.02 -15.73 2.10
C ILE A 78 -4.95 -16.88 2.45
N ALA A 79 -6.27 -16.67 2.38
CA ALA A 79 -7.25 -17.71 2.67
C ALA A 79 -7.06 -18.86 1.67
N LYS A 80 -6.75 -20.05 2.18
CA LYS A 80 -6.53 -21.23 1.33
C LYS A 80 -7.84 -21.63 0.67
N SER A 81 -7.83 -21.70 -0.66
CA SER A 81 -8.86 -22.39 -1.43
C SER A 81 -8.28 -23.66 -2.06
N GLU A 82 -9.13 -24.64 -2.38
CA GLU A 82 -8.69 -25.88 -3.03
C GLU A 82 -8.17 -25.66 -4.46
N LEU A 83 -8.55 -24.55 -5.11
CA LEU A 83 -8.22 -24.29 -6.51
C LEU A 83 -7.05 -23.33 -6.70
N MET A 84 -6.86 -22.34 -5.81
CA MET A 84 -5.77 -21.36 -5.90
C MET A 84 -5.23 -21.01 -4.51
N SER A 85 -3.91 -21.05 -4.39
CA SER A 85 -3.18 -20.54 -3.22
C SER A 85 -1.98 -19.74 -3.71
N TYR A 86 -1.89 -18.48 -3.28
CA TYR A 86 -0.71 -17.65 -3.52
C TYR A 86 0.33 -17.93 -2.44
N ASP A 87 1.61 -17.94 -2.82
CA ASP A 87 2.71 -17.96 -1.85
C ASP A 87 3.28 -16.55 -1.66
N VAL A 88 2.48 -15.68 -1.04
CA VAL A 88 2.81 -14.26 -0.87
C VAL A 88 2.72 -13.81 0.57
N HIS A 89 3.47 -12.77 0.91
CA HIS A 89 3.27 -12.02 2.14
C HIS A 89 2.23 -10.92 1.95
N LEU A 90 1.41 -10.66 2.97
CA LEU A 90 0.43 -9.57 2.97
C LEU A 90 0.57 -8.79 4.28
N TYR A 91 0.74 -7.46 4.20
CA TYR A 91 0.76 -6.60 5.37
C TYR A 91 0.05 -5.26 5.14
N PHE A 92 -0.74 -4.83 6.13
CA PHE A 92 -1.37 -3.53 6.21
C PHE A 92 -0.74 -2.72 7.34
N ILE A 93 -0.34 -1.49 7.07
CA ILE A 93 0.50 -0.70 7.97
C ILE A 93 -0.11 0.69 8.20
N PRO A 94 -0.94 0.84 9.24
CA PRO A 94 -1.27 2.14 9.80
C PRO A 94 0.00 2.78 10.38
N MET A 95 0.36 3.96 9.90
CA MET A 95 1.57 4.69 10.26
C MET A 95 1.24 5.80 11.25
N PHE A 96 1.69 5.64 12.50
CA PHE A 96 1.57 6.64 13.54
C PHE A 96 2.82 7.52 13.57
N THR A 97 2.69 8.74 13.06
CA THR A 97 3.82 9.65 12.84
C THR A 97 3.66 10.97 13.59
N GLY A 98 4.77 11.69 13.76
CA GLY A 98 4.81 12.96 14.51
C GLY A 98 4.20 12.81 15.91
N ALA A 99 3.36 13.77 16.29
CA ALA A 99 2.69 13.75 17.60
C ALA A 99 1.77 12.52 17.82
N LYS A 100 1.26 11.89 16.75
CA LYS A 100 0.40 10.70 16.85
C LYS A 100 1.16 9.42 17.19
N ALA A 101 2.50 9.41 17.05
CA ALA A 101 3.33 8.28 17.43
C ALA A 101 3.17 7.94 18.93
N ALA A 102 2.98 8.94 19.79
CA ALA A 102 2.80 8.77 21.23
C ALA A 102 1.49 8.04 21.61
N THR A 103 0.49 8.02 20.72
CA THR A 103 -0.81 7.38 20.96
C THR A 103 -0.94 6.02 20.27
N ALA A 104 0.12 5.55 19.62
CA ALA A 104 0.07 4.37 18.77
C ALA A 104 -0.27 3.07 19.53
N ASP A 105 0.13 2.95 20.82
CA ASP A 105 -0.25 1.79 21.65
C ASP A 105 -1.75 1.77 21.96
N ALA A 106 -2.33 2.91 22.34
CA ALA A 106 -3.77 3.01 22.55
C ALA A 106 -4.55 2.74 21.26
N ALA A 107 -4.02 3.22 20.12
CA ALA A 107 -4.62 2.96 18.82
C ALA A 107 -4.49 1.48 18.40
N LYS A 108 -3.35 0.83 18.68
CA LYS A 108 -3.16 -0.61 18.46
C LYS A 108 -4.23 -1.43 19.17
N GLU A 109 -4.47 -1.15 20.45
CA GLU A 109 -5.50 -1.85 21.23
C GLU A 109 -6.91 -1.63 20.68
N LYS A 110 -7.20 -0.42 20.18
CA LYS A 110 -8.47 -0.15 19.51
C LYS A 110 -8.60 -0.90 18.19
N ILE A 111 -7.59 -0.80 17.31
CA ILE A 111 -7.57 -1.47 16.01
C ILE A 111 -7.71 -2.98 16.20
N LYS A 112 -7.02 -3.57 17.19
CA LYS A 112 -7.13 -4.98 17.55
C LYS A 112 -8.54 -5.41 17.93
N LYS A 113 -9.28 -4.58 18.68
CA LYS A 113 -10.67 -4.86 19.05
C LYS A 113 -11.62 -4.76 17.86
N ASP A 114 -11.34 -3.85 16.95
CA ASP A 114 -12.19 -3.54 15.79
C ASP A 114 -11.84 -4.38 14.54
N THR A 115 -10.83 -5.25 14.61
CA THR A 115 -10.32 -6.07 13.50
C THR A 115 -10.51 -7.55 13.85
N ASP A 116 -10.97 -8.37 12.90
CA ASP A 116 -11.09 -9.82 13.09
C ASP A 116 -9.75 -10.42 13.53
N ALA A 117 -9.79 -11.34 14.51
CA ALA A 117 -8.61 -12.01 15.05
C ALA A 117 -7.75 -12.69 13.96
N ILE A 118 -8.39 -13.21 12.91
CA ILE A 118 -7.68 -13.85 11.80
C ILE A 118 -6.76 -12.88 11.05
N LEU A 119 -7.07 -11.57 11.08
CA LEU A 119 -6.31 -10.53 10.40
C LEU A 119 -5.19 -9.94 11.27
N HIS A 120 -5.17 -10.23 12.58
CA HIS A 120 -4.19 -9.65 13.52
C HIS A 120 -2.72 -9.85 13.12
N PRO A 121 -2.31 -10.99 12.54
CA PRO A 121 -0.94 -11.19 12.07
C PRO A 121 -0.54 -10.30 10.88
N TYR A 122 -1.51 -9.79 10.13
CA TYR A 122 -1.29 -9.07 8.86
C TYR A 122 -1.35 -7.55 9.03
N VAL A 123 -1.71 -7.04 10.20
CA VAL A 123 -1.75 -5.60 10.49
C VAL A 123 -0.56 -5.22 11.36
N ILE A 124 0.36 -4.41 10.83
CA ILE A 124 1.57 -3.93 11.51
C ILE A 124 1.40 -2.48 11.92
N ILE A 125 1.55 -2.17 13.20
CA ILE A 125 1.57 -0.79 13.69
C ILE A 125 2.98 -0.23 13.52
N TYR A 126 3.11 0.77 12.64
CA TYR A 126 4.34 1.55 12.51
C TYR A 126 4.29 2.79 13.42
N LYS A 127 5.42 3.10 14.07
CA LYS A 127 5.60 4.30 14.88
C LYS A 127 6.91 4.98 14.48
N GLY A 128 6.85 6.25 14.05
CA GLY A 128 8.07 7.00 13.75
C GLY A 128 7.91 8.09 12.70
N ASP A 129 9.02 8.40 12.04
CA ASP A 129 9.09 9.42 11.00
C ASP A 129 8.38 9.00 9.70
N LEU A 130 7.75 9.95 9.00
CA LEU A 130 7.06 9.71 7.74
C LEU A 130 7.89 10.10 6.51
N ASP A 131 8.75 11.11 6.66
CA ASP A 131 9.32 11.85 5.53
C ASP A 131 10.16 10.95 4.63
N LYS A 132 10.95 10.05 5.23
CA LYS A 132 11.73 9.08 4.45
C LYS A 132 10.87 8.18 3.56
N TYR A 133 9.67 7.80 4.02
CA TYR A 133 8.75 6.96 3.25
C TYR A 133 8.04 7.77 2.18
N LYS A 134 7.61 8.99 2.52
CA LYS A 134 7.02 9.91 1.54
C LYS A 134 7.91 10.14 0.34
N THR A 135 9.17 10.47 0.59
CA THR A 135 10.14 10.73 -0.48
C THR A 135 10.48 9.46 -1.25
N ALA A 136 10.76 8.35 -0.56
CA ALA A 136 11.17 7.11 -1.22
C ALA A 136 10.05 6.43 -2.02
N LEU A 137 8.78 6.57 -1.59
CA LEU A 137 7.64 5.84 -2.14
C LEU A 137 6.63 6.74 -2.87
N GLY A 138 6.89 8.04 -3.00
CA GLY A 138 5.98 8.98 -3.68
C GLY A 138 4.62 9.13 -3.00
N MET A 139 4.59 9.11 -1.66
CA MET A 139 3.32 9.13 -0.89
C MET A 139 2.77 10.56 -0.68
N ASP A 140 2.52 11.28 -1.77
CA ASP A 140 2.19 12.72 -1.74
C ASP A 140 0.79 13.04 -1.21
N LYS A 141 -0.18 12.13 -1.40
CA LYS A 141 -1.58 12.31 -1.01
C LYS A 141 -1.79 11.77 0.40
N LYS A 142 -2.27 12.64 1.30
CA LYS A 142 -2.46 12.28 2.71
C LYS A 142 -3.67 11.41 2.97
N ASP A 143 -4.67 11.47 2.11
CA ASP A 143 -6.03 10.99 2.32
C ASP A 143 -6.29 9.61 1.71
N VAL A 144 -5.26 8.97 1.16
CA VAL A 144 -5.38 7.65 0.53
C VAL A 144 -4.29 6.70 1.03
N PRO A 145 -4.59 5.39 1.14
CA PRO A 145 -3.57 4.39 1.34
C PRO A 145 -2.78 4.17 0.05
N TYR A 146 -1.58 3.64 0.20
CA TYR A 146 -0.69 3.25 -0.88
C TYR A 146 -0.41 1.76 -0.79
N ILE A 147 -0.50 1.05 -1.90
CA ILE A 147 -0.29 -0.39 -1.97
C ILE A 147 0.90 -0.63 -2.88
N PHE A 148 1.83 -1.45 -2.42
CA PHE A 148 3.04 -1.82 -3.12
C PHE A 148 3.10 -3.34 -3.25
N VAL A 149 3.50 -3.81 -4.43
CA VAL A 149 3.87 -5.20 -4.65
C VAL A 149 5.38 -5.24 -4.76
N LEU A 150 6.00 -6.11 -3.98
CA LEU A 150 7.43 -6.36 -3.98
C LEU A 150 7.74 -7.72 -4.58
N ASP A 151 8.85 -7.80 -5.33
CA ASP A 151 9.45 -9.07 -5.72
C ASP A 151 10.12 -9.77 -4.52
N LYS A 152 10.59 -11.00 -4.76
CA LYS A 152 11.33 -11.83 -3.78
C LYS A 152 12.59 -11.18 -3.19
N ASP A 153 13.14 -10.16 -3.84
CA ASP A 153 14.35 -9.44 -3.41
C ASP A 153 14.01 -8.14 -2.65
N GLY A 154 12.72 -7.81 -2.53
CA GLY A 154 12.20 -6.63 -1.84
C GLY A 154 12.17 -5.37 -2.69
N LYS A 155 12.21 -5.51 -4.02
CA LYS A 155 12.08 -4.38 -4.95
C LYS A 155 10.62 -4.17 -5.32
N VAL A 156 10.21 -2.91 -5.46
CA VAL A 156 8.85 -2.59 -5.90
C VAL A 156 8.68 -2.98 -7.37
N VAL A 157 7.68 -3.80 -7.68
CA VAL A 157 7.31 -4.17 -9.06
C VAL A 157 6.01 -3.50 -9.50
N TYR A 158 5.11 -3.21 -8.56
CA TYR A 158 3.86 -2.49 -8.81
C TYR A 158 3.49 -1.60 -7.63
N SER A 159 2.75 -0.52 -7.91
CA SER A 159 2.09 0.24 -6.85
C SER A 159 0.80 0.93 -7.32
N THR A 160 -0.11 1.13 -6.37
CA THR A 160 -1.40 1.81 -6.57
C THR A 160 -1.80 2.54 -5.30
N SER A 161 -2.89 3.31 -5.32
CA SER A 161 -3.38 4.06 -4.15
C SER A 161 -4.90 4.20 -4.12
N GLY A 162 -5.45 4.55 -2.95
CA GLY A 162 -6.88 4.80 -2.74
C GLY A 162 -7.66 3.58 -2.25
N ALA A 163 -8.98 3.75 -2.18
CA ALA A 163 -9.89 2.68 -1.78
C ALA A 163 -9.79 1.45 -2.68
N TYR A 164 -10.22 0.32 -2.13
CA TYR A 164 -10.35 -0.95 -2.83
C TYR A 164 -11.21 -0.82 -4.10
N SER A 165 -10.83 -1.59 -5.11
CA SER A 165 -11.62 -1.86 -6.31
C SER A 165 -11.09 -3.13 -6.95
N ASP A 166 -11.97 -3.96 -7.52
CA ASP A 166 -11.62 -5.22 -8.20
C ASP A 166 -10.49 -5.01 -9.23
N ALA A 167 -10.58 -3.98 -10.06
CA ALA A 167 -9.56 -3.68 -11.07
C ALA A 167 -8.15 -3.50 -10.46
N LYS A 168 -8.02 -2.86 -9.29
CA LYS A 168 -6.71 -2.71 -8.64
C LYS A 168 -6.24 -4.03 -8.01
N MET A 169 -7.16 -4.86 -7.54
CA MET A 169 -6.87 -6.18 -7.03
C MET A 169 -6.32 -7.09 -8.13
N ASP A 170 -6.93 -7.04 -9.31
CA ASP A 170 -6.48 -7.79 -10.50
C ASP A 170 -5.10 -7.30 -10.96
N ASN A 171 -4.87 -5.98 -10.98
CA ASN A 171 -3.54 -5.45 -11.28
C ASN A 171 -2.48 -5.90 -10.25
N ILE A 172 -2.84 -6.05 -8.97
CA ILE A 172 -1.91 -6.59 -7.96
C ILE A 172 -1.56 -8.04 -8.30
N GLU A 173 -2.57 -8.86 -8.59
CA GLU A 173 -2.41 -10.28 -8.95
C GLU A 173 -1.50 -10.46 -10.18
N GLU A 174 -1.67 -9.63 -11.21
CA GLU A 174 -0.85 -9.66 -12.44
C GLU A 174 0.65 -9.40 -12.20
N HIS A 175 1.02 -8.81 -11.06
CA HIS A 175 2.41 -8.49 -10.71
C HIS A 175 2.97 -9.39 -9.59
N LEU A 176 2.28 -10.46 -9.23
CA LEU A 176 2.83 -11.51 -8.37
C LEU A 176 3.66 -12.49 -9.22
N ASP A 177 4.78 -12.97 -8.64
CA ASP A 177 5.68 -13.95 -9.26
C ASP A 177 5.17 -15.39 -9.07
#